data_AF-A0A6B2VFD2-F1
#
_entry.id   AF-A0A6B2VFD2-F1
#
_cell.length_a   1.000
_cell.length_b   1.000
_cell.length_c   1.000
_cell.angle_alpha   90.00
_cell.angle_beta   90.00
_cell.angle_gamma   90.00
#
_symmetry.space_group_name_H-M   'P 1'
#
loop_
_entity.id
_entity.type
_entity.pdbx_description
1 polymer ?
#
loop_
_entity_poly.entity_id
_entity_poly.type
_entity_poly.pdbx_seq_one_letter_code
_entity_poly.pdbx_strand_id
1 'polypeptide(L)'
;MTHGRGVDSGTVKEKASVLLICRPGITLHVDEELFDFHITAAPDHSSEHLAEVLEAATTLGLSLLDLDECEPDVLPDDSIRLYLKSIA
;
A
#
# COMPACT_ATOMS: atom_id res chain seq x y z
N MET A 1 -32.95 -35.59 -18.84
CA MET A 1 -33.09 -34.58 -19.91
C MET A 1 -33.80 -33.42 -19.25
N THR A 2 -33.13 -32.37 -18.77
CA THR A 2 -32.70 -31.22 -19.57
C THR A 2 -31.60 -30.44 -18.84
N HIS A 3 -30.76 -29.81 -19.65
CA HIS A 3 -29.62 -28.96 -19.29
C HIS A 3 -30.03 -27.61 -18.67
N GLY A 4 -29.16 -27.09 -17.83
CA GLY A 4 -28.93 -25.65 -17.60
C GLY A 4 -27.57 -25.51 -16.93
N ARG A 5 -26.45 -25.33 -17.65
CA ARG A 5 -25.95 -24.04 -18.19
C ARG A 5 -25.89 -23.03 -17.03
N GLY A 6 -24.79 -22.92 -16.29
CA GLY A 6 -23.50 -22.44 -16.78
C GLY A 6 -23.48 -20.92 -16.67
N VAL A 7 -23.05 -20.41 -15.50
CA VAL A 7 -22.37 -19.11 -15.37
C VAL A 7 -21.23 -19.32 -14.38
N ASP A 8 -20.06 -19.62 -14.92
CA ASP A 8 -18.81 -19.30 -14.28
C ASP A 8 -18.83 -17.80 -13.96
N SER A 9 -19.05 -17.46 -12.70
CA SER A 9 -18.59 -16.18 -12.17
C SER A 9 -17.07 -16.26 -12.17
N GLY A 10 -16.47 -16.03 -13.34
CA GLY A 10 -15.09 -15.61 -13.46
C GLY A 10 -14.98 -14.29 -12.71
N THR A 11 -14.72 -14.34 -11.41
CA THR A 11 -14.09 -13.23 -10.71
C THR A 11 -12.79 -13.02 -11.46
N VAL A 12 -12.79 -11.97 -12.26
CA VAL A 12 -11.64 -11.45 -12.95
C VAL A 12 -10.50 -11.48 -11.94
N LYS A 13 -9.48 -12.30 -12.21
CA LYS A 13 -8.18 -12.11 -11.57
C LYS A 13 -7.64 -10.82 -12.16
N GLU A 14 -8.17 -9.70 -11.69
CA GLU A 14 -7.55 -8.40 -11.84
C GLU A 14 -6.15 -8.60 -11.26
N LYS A 15 -5.17 -8.62 -12.16
CA LYS A 15 -3.77 -8.56 -11.78
C LYS A 15 -3.58 -7.18 -11.20
N ALA A 16 -3.99 -7.00 -9.95
CA ALA A 16 -3.66 -5.81 -9.20
C ALA A 16 -2.13 -5.78 -9.20
N SER A 17 -1.56 -4.83 -9.94
CA SER A 17 -0.14 -4.51 -9.89
C SER A 17 0.12 -3.77 -8.59
N VAL A 18 -0.20 -4.43 -7.48
CA VAL A 18 0.12 -3.96 -6.14
C VAL A 18 1.59 -4.24 -5.94
N LEU A 19 2.39 -3.19 -5.92
CA LEU A 19 3.77 -3.31 -5.48
C LEU A 19 3.77 -3.24 -3.96
N LEU A 20 4.13 -4.35 -3.34
CA LEU A 20 4.27 -4.46 -1.89
C LEU A 20 5.75 -4.54 -1.52
N ILE A 21 6.27 -3.52 -0.84
CA ILE A 21 7.63 -3.55 -0.29
C ILE A 21 7.50 -3.78 1.22
N CYS A 22 7.83 -5.00 1.65
CA CYS A 22 7.81 -5.38 3.05
C CYS A 22 9.22 -5.31 3.65
N ARG A 23 9.38 -4.53 4.70
CA ARG A 23 10.52 -4.50 5.60
C ARG A 23 10.09 -4.88 7.02
N PRO A 24 11.02 -5.27 7.91
CA PRO A 24 10.68 -5.57 9.29
C PRO A 24 10.02 -4.36 9.95
N GLY A 25 8.73 -4.48 10.26
CA GLY A 25 7.92 -3.44 10.86
C GLY A 25 7.42 -2.36 9.90
N ILE A 26 7.61 -2.46 8.58
CA ILE A 26 7.13 -1.43 7.63
C ILE A 26 6.69 -2.09 6.33
N THR A 27 5.51 -1.75 5.83
CA THR A 27 4.97 -2.23 4.57
C THR A 27 4.53 -1.06 3.72
N LEU A 28 5.12 -0.90 2.54
CA LEU A 28 4.62 0.02 1.53
C LEU A 28 3.63 -0.70 0.62
N HIS A 29 2.45 -0.12 0.49
CA HIS A 29 1.39 -0.49 -0.43
C HIS A 29 1.34 0.55 -1.54
N VAL A 30 1.54 0.10 -2.78
CA VAL A 30 1.38 0.92 -3.99
C VAL A 30 0.37 0.25 -4.89
N ASP A 31 -0.82 0.83 -4.99
CA ASP A 31 -1.86 0.40 -5.92
C ASP A 31 -2.11 1.51 -6.96
N GLU A 32 -1.49 1.35 -8.13
CA GLU A 32 -1.62 2.31 -9.23
C GLU A 32 -3.01 2.29 -9.87
N GLU A 33 -3.77 1.20 -9.77
CA GLU A 33 -5.11 1.10 -10.37
C GLU A 33 -6.15 1.85 -9.54
N LEU A 34 -6.07 1.75 -8.22
CA LEU A 34 -6.95 2.41 -7.27
C LEU A 34 -6.42 3.79 -6.85
N PHE A 35 -5.23 4.19 -7.32
CA PHE A 35 -4.52 5.38 -6.85
C PHE A 35 -4.37 5.39 -5.32
N ASP A 36 -4.15 4.22 -4.73
CA ASP A 36 -4.04 4.04 -3.28
C ASP A 36 -2.58 3.75 -2.92
N PHE A 37 -1.93 4.74 -2.31
CA PHE A 37 -0.52 4.67 -1.92
C PHE A 37 -0.41 4.94 -0.42
N HIS A 38 0.00 3.93 0.35
CA HIS A 38 0.16 4.07 1.80
C HIS A 38 1.30 3.21 2.34
N ILE A 39 1.95 3.69 3.39
CA ILE A 39 2.92 2.95 4.19
C ILE A 39 2.25 2.59 5.50
N THR A 40 2.33 1.33 5.91
CA THR A 40 1.98 0.88 7.25
C THR A 40 3.26 0.61 8.02
N ALA A 41 3.54 1.40 9.04
CA ALA A 41 4.67 1.23 9.95
C ALA A 41 4.17 0.68 11.29
N ALA A 42 4.67 -0.48 11.71
CA ALA A 42 4.46 -1.04 13.04
C ALA A 42 5.08 -0.14 14.12
N PRO A 43 4.63 -0.21 15.39
CA PRO A 43 5.20 0.61 16.47
C PRO A 43 6.69 0.32 16.72
N ASP A 44 7.14 -0.91 16.42
CA ASP A 44 8.53 -1.37 16.57
C ASP A 44 9.36 -1.13 15.28
N HIS A 45 8.95 -0.20 14.42
CA HIS A 45 9.65 0.05 13.17
C HIS A 45 11.01 0.71 13.41
N SER A 46 12.03 0.23 12.68
CA SER A 46 13.32 0.92 12.63
C SER A 46 13.22 2.12 11.68
N SER A 47 13.72 3.28 12.12
CA SER A 47 13.83 4.48 11.28
C SER A 47 14.69 4.26 10.04
N GLU A 48 15.67 3.33 10.11
CA GLU A 48 16.49 2.94 8.96
C GLU A 48 15.65 2.24 7.88
N HIS A 49 14.79 1.29 8.27
CA HIS A 49 13.88 0.64 7.33
C HIS A 49 12.86 1.64 6.75
N LEU A 50 12.44 2.64 7.53
CA LEU A 50 11.52 3.66 7.06
C LEU A 50 12.19 4.50 5.97
N ALA A 51 13.43 4.92 6.20
CA ALA A 51 14.21 5.66 5.22
C ALA A 51 14.41 4.86 3.92
N GLU A 52 14.71 3.56 3.99
CA GLU A 52 14.82 2.70 2.80
C GLU A 52 13.51 2.59 2.03
N VAL A 53 12.38 2.40 2.73
CA VAL A 53 11.06 2.30 2.10
C VAL A 53 10.65 3.63 1.47
N LEU A 54 10.96 4.74 2.12
CA LEU A 54 10.76 6.09 1.59
C LEU A 54 11.61 6.38 0.35
N GLU A 55 12.87 5.96 0.36
CA GLU A 55 13.76 6.10 -0.80
C GLU A 55 13.26 5.27 -1.99
N ALA A 56 12.79 4.05 -1.72
CA ALA A 56 12.15 3.20 -2.72
C ALA A 56 10.88 3.84 -3.28
N ALA A 57 10.01 4.39 -2.41
CA ALA A 57 8.81 5.12 -2.81
C ALA A 57 9.17 6.35 -3.68
N THR A 58 10.19 7.11 -3.28
CA THR A 58 10.67 8.29 -4.02
C THR A 58 11.19 7.92 -5.40
N THR A 59 11.89 6.78 -5.51
CA THR A 59 12.37 6.23 -6.79
C THR A 59 11.22 5.84 -7.71
N LEU A 60 10.08 5.44 -7.14
CA LEU A 60 8.83 5.17 -7.88
C LEU A 60 8.05 6.44 -8.21
N GLY A 61 8.51 7.63 -7.80
CA GLY A 61 7.81 8.89 -7.97
C GLY A 61 6.69 9.11 -6.94
N LEU A 62 6.75 8.45 -5.79
CA LEU A 62 5.84 8.64 -4.67
C LEU A 62 6.55 9.44 -3.57
N SER A 63 5.88 10.45 -3.03
CA SER A 63 6.37 11.22 -1.88
C SER A 63 5.49 10.92 -0.67
N LEU A 64 6.12 10.79 0.50
CA LEU A 64 5.38 10.82 1.76
C LEU A 64 4.62 12.15 1.85
N LEU A 65 3.36 12.10 2.26
CA LEU A 65 2.66 13.30 2.71
C LEU A 65 3.24 13.70 4.06
N ASP A 66 3.58 14.98 4.21
CA ASP A 66 4.06 15.50 5.49
C ASP A 66 2.95 15.41 6.54
N LEU A 67 3.30 15.34 7.83
CA LEU A 67 2.32 15.27 8.91
C LEU A 67 1.43 16.52 8.97
N ASP A 68 1.92 17.64 8.43
CA ASP A 68 1.17 18.89 8.26
C ASP A 68 0.13 18.79 7.12
N GLU A 69 0.36 17.92 6.12
CA GLU A 69 -0.55 17.70 4.99
C GLU A 69 -1.52 16.53 5.23
N CYS A 70 -1.10 15.51 5.99
CA CYS A 70 -1.91 14.33 6.26
C CYS A 70 -1.58 13.75 7.64
N GLU A 71 -2.56 13.74 8.53
CA GLU A 71 -2.42 13.08 9.83
C GLU A 71 -2.33 11.56 9.62
N PRO A 72 -1.31 10.90 10.19
CA PRO A 72 -1.18 9.46 10.11
C PRO A 72 -2.33 8.79 10.85
N ASP A 73 -2.89 7.74 10.24
CA ASP A 73 -3.92 6.95 10.88
C ASP A 73 -3.26 5.94 11.82
N VAL A 74 -3.50 6.05 13.12
CA VAL A 74 -2.99 5.09 14.10
C VAL A 74 -4.00 3.96 14.23
N LEU A 75 -3.62 2.78 13.74
CA LEU A 75 -4.41 1.57 13.79
C LEU A 75 -4.49 1.04 15.24
N PRO A 76 -5.51 0.19 15.53
CA PRO A 76 -5.70 -0.40 16.86
C PRO A 76 -4.57 -1.34 17.31
N ASP A 77 -3.69 -1.76 16.40
CA ASP A 77 -2.51 -2.58 16.67
C ASP A 77 -1.25 -1.72 16.95
N ASP A 78 -1.43 -0.43 17.25
CA ASP A 78 -0.36 0.57 17.43
C ASP A 78 0.47 0.83 16.15
N SER A 79 0.03 0.26 15.02
CA SER A 79 0.63 0.51 13.71
C SER A 79 0.15 1.85 13.15
N ILE A 80 1.00 2.54 12.43
CA ILE A 80 0.78 3.86 11.86
C ILE A 80 0.65 3.71 10.35
N ARG A 81 -0.45 4.17 9.77
CA ARG A 81 -0.63 4.27 8.33
C ARG A 81 -0.38 5.70 7.87
N LEU A 82 0.67 5.85 7.07
CA LEU A 82 1.07 7.08 6.41
C LEU A 82 0.61 7.01 4.96
N TYR A 83 -0.03 8.06 4.45
CA TYR A 83 -0.40 8.12 3.05
C TYR A 83 0.72 8.71 2.21
N LEU A 84 0.81 8.30 0.95
CA LEU A 84 1.72 8.87 -0.04
C LEU A 84 0.92 9.50 -1.16
N LYS A 85 1.54 10.51 -1.78
CA LYS A 85 1.04 11.11 -3.01
C LYS A 85 2.00 10.78 -4.15
N SER A 86 1.44 10.46 -5.30
CA SER A 86 2.25 10.43 -6.52
C SER A 86 2.66 11.85 -6.89
N ILE A 87 3.95 12.02 -7.14
CA ILE A 87 4.57 13.26 -7.64
C ILE A 87 5.17 13.07 -9.03
N ALA A 88 4.93 11.90 -9.64
CA ALA A 88 5.36 11.54 -11.00
C ALA A 88 4.51 12.22 -12.09
#